data_AF-A0A6B2C400-F1
#
_entry.id   AF-A0A6B2C400-F1
#
_cell.length_a   1.000
_cell.length_b   1.000
_cell.length_c   1.000
_cell.angle_alpha   90.00
_cell.angle_beta   90.00
_cell.angle_gamma   90.00
#
_symmetry.space_group_name_H-M   'P 1'
#
loop_
_entity.id
_entity.type
_entity.pdbx_description
1 polymer ?
#
loop_
_entity_poly.entity_id
_entity_poly.type
_entity_poly.pdbx_seq_one_letter_code
_entity_poly.pdbx_strand_id
1 'polypeptide(L)'
;MTAIPVALHKGKSGRKPIYTKNFSYIDQLKKLYNEGKKPSEISKILNVSTPTIYRWLKELGLLEDRNKNIQIYSVHLELNGFVKVDKNSTAKRLLKMYPDARIVKINTGVGMEGRRFSSVSFFGNRPYTLTFVVKDDQAFKEHVARFLEGIFYEKNPNPDPNLKKAFTHFIHSFGLNRIFQESPFRKVEF
;
A
#
# COMPACT_ATOMS: atom_id res chain seq x y z
N MET A 1 -34.55 -4.51 29.39
CA MET A 1 -34.54 -3.04 29.30
C MET A 1 -33.36 -2.61 28.45
N THR A 2 -33.59 -2.24 27.20
CA THR A 2 -32.57 -1.68 26.32
C THR A 2 -32.23 -0.28 26.83
N ALA A 3 -30.99 -0.08 27.29
CA ALA A 3 -30.53 1.20 27.80
C ALA A 3 -30.60 2.25 26.67
N ILE A 4 -31.61 3.12 26.72
CA ILE A 4 -31.77 4.24 25.80
C ILE A 4 -30.69 5.28 26.15
N PRO A 5 -29.86 5.72 25.20
CA PRO A 5 -28.76 6.64 25.47
C PRO A 5 -29.27 8.03 25.90
N VAL A 6 -28.77 8.52 27.03
CA VAL A 6 -29.00 9.89 27.51
C VAL A 6 -28.03 10.84 26.81
N ALA A 7 -28.57 11.77 26.02
CA ALA A 7 -27.80 12.84 25.38
C ALA A 7 -27.31 13.85 26.43
N LEU A 8 -26.00 14.11 26.49
CA LEU A 8 -25.41 15.08 27.45
C LEU A 8 -25.77 16.54 27.13
N HIS A 9 -26.04 16.86 25.86
CA HIS A 9 -26.60 18.13 25.44
C HIS A 9 -27.44 17.90 24.17
N LYS A 10 -28.66 18.45 24.14
CA LYS A 10 -29.38 18.66 22.88
C LYS A 10 -28.54 19.65 22.07
N GLY A 11 -27.80 19.15 21.08
CA GLY A 11 -27.09 20.02 20.15
C GLY A 11 -28.07 21.03 19.53
N LYS A 12 -27.58 22.21 19.13
CA LYS A 12 -28.36 23.14 18.30
C LYS A 12 -28.93 22.38 17.08
N SER A 13 -30.13 22.78 16.64
CA SER A 13 -30.93 22.10 15.61
C SER A 13 -30.09 21.44 14.50
N GLY A 14 -30.22 20.12 14.37
CA GLY A 14 -29.56 19.32 13.32
C GLY A 14 -28.24 18.64 13.70
N ARG A 15 -27.66 18.89 14.89
CA ARG A 15 -26.42 18.21 15.34
C ARG A 15 -26.70 17.05 16.32
N LYS A 16 -26.12 15.87 16.05
CA LYS A 16 -26.15 14.72 16.97
C LYS A 16 -25.48 15.07 18.32
N PRO A 17 -25.91 14.46 19.44
CA PRO A 17 -25.36 14.74 20.77
C PRO A 17 -23.84 14.52 20.86
N ILE A 18 -23.19 15.22 21.80
CA ILE A 18 -21.79 14.95 22.16
C ILE A 18 -21.78 13.77 23.13
N TYR A 19 -21.10 12.69 22.76
CA TYR A 19 -20.95 11.49 23.59
C TYR A 19 -19.57 11.48 24.25
N THR A 20 -19.50 11.31 25.57
CA THR A 20 -18.25 11.00 26.26
C THR A 20 -17.86 9.55 25.98
N LYS A 21 -16.56 9.26 25.98
CA LYS A 21 -16.00 7.92 25.74
C LYS A 21 -16.32 7.01 26.94
N ASN A 22 -17.56 6.54 27.04
CA ASN A 22 -17.98 5.59 28.07
C ASN A 22 -17.57 4.17 27.65
N PHE A 23 -16.92 3.43 28.57
CA PHE A 23 -16.38 2.09 28.34
C PHE A 23 -17.38 1.12 27.68
N SER A 24 -18.66 1.17 28.09
CA SER A 24 -19.71 0.30 27.53
C SER A 24 -19.93 0.50 26.01
N TYR A 25 -19.77 1.74 25.51
CA TYR A 25 -19.92 2.04 24.08
C TYR A 25 -18.72 1.58 23.26
N ILE A 26 -17.52 1.61 23.86
CA ILE A 26 -16.30 1.16 23.20
C ILE A 26 -16.35 -0.35 22.95
N ASP A 27 -16.88 -1.13 23.89
CA ASP A 27 -17.01 -2.57 23.71
C ASP A 27 -18.08 -2.93 22.66
N GLN A 28 -19.21 -2.21 22.65
CA GLN A 28 -20.22 -2.37 21.59
C GLN A 28 -19.68 -1.95 20.21
N LEU A 29 -18.92 -0.86 20.14
CA LEU A 29 -18.24 -0.41 18.92
C LEU A 29 -17.30 -1.51 18.39
N LYS A 30 -16.43 -2.06 19.25
CA LYS A 30 -15.50 -3.14 18.89
C LYS A 30 -16.25 -4.36 18.36
N LYS A 31 -17.31 -4.79 19.06
CA LYS A 31 -18.13 -5.93 18.67
C LYS A 31 -18.75 -5.72 17.28
N LEU A 32 -19.45 -4.61 17.07
CA LEU A 32 -20.10 -4.30 15.79
C LEU A 32 -19.08 -4.18 14.63
N TYR A 33 -17.90 -3.61 14.90
CA TYR A 33 -16.84 -3.51 13.90
C TYR A 33 -16.25 -4.88 13.54
N ASN A 34 -16.02 -5.74 14.53
CA ASN A 34 -15.55 -7.11 14.32
C ASN A 34 -16.59 -7.99 13.61
N GLU A 35 -17.88 -7.67 13.74
CA GLU A 35 -18.98 -8.26 12.95
C GLU A 35 -19.03 -7.73 11.49
N GLY A 36 -18.09 -6.87 11.08
CA GLY A 36 -17.96 -6.36 9.71
C GLY A 36 -18.88 -5.18 9.38
N LYS A 37 -19.55 -4.58 10.36
CA LYS A 37 -20.40 -3.39 10.13
C LYS A 37 -19.55 -2.19 9.73
N LYS A 38 -20.02 -1.43 8.74
CA LYS A 38 -19.37 -0.19 8.31
C LYS A 38 -19.55 0.91 9.36
N PRO A 39 -18.60 1.85 9.53
CA PRO A 39 -18.72 2.96 10.48
C PRO A 39 -20.03 3.78 10.36
N SER A 40 -20.60 3.87 9.17
CA SER A 40 -21.90 4.53 8.92
C SER A 40 -23.09 3.75 9.50
N GLU A 41 -23.03 2.42 9.52
CA GLU A 41 -24.06 1.56 10.11
C GLU A 41 -23.96 1.58 11.63
N ILE A 42 -22.73 1.47 12.15
CA ILE A 42 -22.43 1.59 13.57
C ILE A 42 -22.91 2.95 14.11
N SER A 43 -22.72 4.02 13.34
CA SER A 43 -23.23 5.37 13.66
C SER A 43 -24.75 5.44 13.83
N LYS A 44 -25.51 4.62 13.11
CA LYS A 44 -26.97 4.51 13.26
C LYS A 44 -27.33 3.69 14.50
N ILE A 45 -26.68 2.54 14.67
CA ILE A 45 -26.94 1.60 15.78
C ILE A 45 -26.63 2.26 17.14
N LEU A 46 -25.48 2.91 17.26
CA LEU A 46 -25.04 3.54 18.51
C LEU A 46 -25.57 4.98 18.66
N ASN A 47 -26.27 5.51 17.66
CA ASN A 47 -26.70 6.91 17.56
C ASN A 47 -25.56 7.96 17.67
N VAL A 48 -24.31 7.55 17.51
CA VAL A 48 -23.14 8.42 17.55
C VAL A 48 -22.87 9.03 16.17
N SER A 49 -22.29 10.22 16.10
CA SER A 49 -21.90 10.81 14.80
C SER A 49 -20.85 9.93 14.09
N THR A 50 -20.96 9.80 12.76
CA THR A 50 -19.99 8.99 12.00
C THR A 50 -18.54 9.48 12.19
N PRO A 51 -18.24 10.79 12.20
CA PRO A 51 -16.91 11.29 12.53
C PRO A 51 -16.39 10.83 13.90
N THR A 52 -17.26 10.80 14.92
CA THR A 52 -16.89 10.31 16.26
C THR A 52 -16.55 8.81 16.24
N ILE A 53 -17.34 8.00 15.51
CA ILE A 53 -17.04 6.56 15.32
C ILE A 53 -15.67 6.37 14.66
N TYR A 54 -15.38 7.11 13.59
CA TYR A 54 -14.06 7.08 12.94
C TYR A 54 -12.93 7.43 13.90
N ARG A 55 -13.11 8.48 14.72
CA ARG A 55 -12.11 8.89 15.72
C ARG A 55 -11.88 7.78 16.75
N TRP A 56 -12.93 7.21 17.34
CA TRP A 56 -12.80 6.14 18.33
C TRP A 56 -12.17 4.88 17.76
N LEU A 57 -12.56 4.44 16.56
CA LEU A 57 -11.95 3.28 15.91
C LEU A 57 -10.45 3.50 15.63
N LYS A 58 -10.02 4.71 15.28
CA LYS A 58 -8.61 5.07 15.14
C LYS A 58 -7.87 5.03 16.48
N GLU A 59 -8.42 5.63 17.53
CA GLU A 59 -7.84 5.60 18.88
C GLU A 59 -7.70 4.18 19.43
N LEU A 60 -8.58 3.27 19.01
CA LEU A 60 -8.52 1.84 19.36
C LEU A 60 -7.59 1.02 18.45
N GLY A 61 -6.99 1.62 17.42
CA GLY A 61 -6.15 0.93 16.44
C GLY A 61 -6.91 -0.01 15.50
N LEU A 62 -8.25 0.02 15.48
CA LEU A 62 -9.09 -0.83 14.64
C LEU A 62 -9.29 -0.31 13.22
N LEU A 63 -9.09 1.00 13.04
CA LEU A 63 -8.96 1.61 11.72
C LEU A 63 -7.53 2.05 11.52
N GLU A 64 -6.96 1.70 10.37
CA GLU A 64 -5.68 2.26 9.95
C GLU A 64 -5.75 3.78 9.94
N ASP A 65 -4.83 4.39 10.69
CA ASP A 65 -4.64 5.81 10.54
C ASP A 65 -3.91 6.07 9.22
N ARG A 66 -4.65 6.64 8.26
CA ARG A 66 -4.10 7.09 6.98
C ARG A 66 -2.90 8.04 7.15
N ASN A 67 -2.75 8.67 8.32
CA ASN A 67 -1.57 9.47 8.64
C ASN A 67 -0.39 8.62 9.09
N LYS A 68 -0.60 7.56 9.89
CA LYS A 68 0.45 6.60 10.26
C LYS A 68 1.11 5.98 9.03
N ASN A 69 0.32 5.61 8.01
CA ASN A 69 0.86 5.08 6.75
C ASN A 69 1.73 6.13 6.03
N ILE A 70 1.34 7.40 6.03
CA ILE A 70 2.16 8.48 5.45
C ILE A 70 3.46 8.65 6.23
N GLN A 71 3.43 8.61 7.57
CA GLN A 71 4.65 8.66 8.39
C GLN A 71 5.61 7.51 8.05
N ILE A 72 5.10 6.28 7.97
CA ILE A 72 5.89 5.10 7.62
C ILE A 72 6.54 5.28 6.25
N TYR A 73 5.76 5.69 5.24
CA TYR A 73 6.32 5.94 3.90
C TYR A 73 7.34 7.09 3.89
N SER A 74 7.13 8.14 4.69
CA SER A 74 8.09 9.24 4.90
C SER A 74 9.43 8.70 5.38
N VAL A 75 9.42 7.90 6.45
CA VAL A 75 10.62 7.33 7.05
C VAL A 75 11.35 6.42 6.05
N HIS A 76 10.62 5.57 5.33
CA HIS A 76 11.24 4.74 4.29
C HIS A 76 11.83 5.56 3.14
N LEU A 77 11.16 6.63 2.73
CA LEU A 77 11.65 7.52 1.68
C LEU A 77 12.93 8.25 2.12
N GLU A 78 13.02 8.66 3.39
CA GLU A 78 14.20 9.30 3.95
C GLU A 78 15.37 8.32 4.10
N LEU A 79 15.12 7.11 4.58
CA LEU A 79 16.15 6.11 4.81
C LEU A 79 16.71 5.51 3.52
N ASN A 80 15.83 5.21 2.56
CA ASN A 80 16.20 4.48 1.35
C ASN A 80 16.35 5.39 0.12
N GLY A 81 15.92 6.65 0.21
CA GLY A 81 15.80 7.54 -0.94
C GLY A 81 14.63 7.19 -1.88
N PHE A 82 13.87 6.12 -1.65
CA PHE A 82 12.65 5.79 -2.40
C PHE A 82 11.70 4.92 -1.58
N VAL A 83 10.42 4.85 -2.00
CA VAL A 83 9.41 4.01 -1.34
C VAL A 83 8.33 3.54 -2.31
N LYS A 84 7.92 2.28 -2.20
CA LYS A 84 6.74 1.74 -2.90
C LYS A 84 5.47 2.20 -2.20
N VAL A 85 4.49 2.67 -2.98
CA VAL A 85 3.17 3.07 -2.48
C VAL A 85 2.06 2.36 -3.24
N ASP A 86 0.99 1.99 -2.53
CA ASP A 86 -0.10 1.22 -3.13
C ASP A 86 -1.19 2.12 -3.74
N LYS A 87 -1.20 3.41 -3.40
CA LYS A 87 -2.23 4.37 -3.84
C LYS A 87 -1.60 5.64 -4.40
N ASN A 88 -2.08 6.06 -5.58
CA ASN A 88 -1.69 7.34 -6.19
C ASN A 88 -1.96 8.55 -5.28
N SER A 89 -3.01 8.49 -4.46
CA SER A 89 -3.32 9.57 -3.50
C SER A 89 -2.25 9.70 -2.40
N THR A 90 -1.68 8.59 -1.95
CA THR A 90 -0.53 8.57 -1.03
C THR A 90 0.69 9.20 -1.68
N ALA A 91 1.00 8.79 -2.92
CA ALA A 91 2.12 9.34 -3.70
C ALA A 91 2.03 10.87 -3.81
N LYS A 92 0.86 11.40 -4.18
CA LYS A 92 0.61 12.85 -4.27
C LYS A 92 0.78 13.58 -2.94
N ARG A 93 0.44 12.95 -1.81
CA ARG A 93 0.65 13.54 -0.47
C ARG A 93 2.14 13.62 -0.13
N LEU A 94 2.90 12.55 -0.42
CA LEU A 94 4.35 12.54 -0.21
C LEU A 94 5.04 13.59 -1.08
N LEU A 95 4.65 13.76 -2.36
CA LEU A 95 5.20 14.82 -3.21
C LEU A 95 4.99 16.24 -2.67
N LYS A 96 3.90 16.49 -1.93
CA LYS A 96 3.71 17.80 -1.27
C LYS A 96 4.68 18.03 -0.12
N MET A 97 5.13 16.96 0.53
CA MET A 97 6.08 16.99 1.65
C MET A 97 7.54 16.98 1.17
N TYR A 98 7.80 16.33 0.04
CA TYR A 98 9.12 16.19 -0.58
C TYR A 98 9.03 16.64 -2.05
N PRO A 99 9.11 17.95 -2.31
CA PRO A 99 8.92 18.52 -3.66
C PRO A 99 10.02 18.12 -4.66
N ASP A 100 11.18 17.69 -4.16
CA ASP A 100 12.31 17.17 -4.93
C ASP A 100 12.14 15.70 -5.35
N ALA A 101 11.18 15.00 -4.75
CA ALA A 101 10.85 13.64 -5.14
C ALA A 101 9.98 13.59 -6.41
N ARG A 102 9.96 12.44 -7.08
CA ARG A 102 9.13 12.18 -8.26
C ARG A 102 8.41 10.84 -8.16
N ILE A 103 7.33 10.69 -8.92
CA ILE A 103 6.63 9.40 -9.03
C ILE A 103 7.21 8.61 -10.18
N VAL A 104 7.58 7.37 -9.91
CA VAL A 104 7.99 6.38 -10.92
C VAL A 104 7.00 5.23 -10.94
N LYS A 105 6.57 4.84 -12.14
CA LYS A 105 5.68 3.69 -12.33
C LYS A 105 6.37 2.65 -13.18
N ILE A 106 6.49 1.44 -12.65
CA ILE A 106 6.97 0.29 -13.41
C ILE A 106 5.75 -0.49 -13.87
N ASN A 107 5.47 -0.37 -15.16
CA ASN A 107 4.38 -1.12 -15.78
C ASN A 107 4.86 -2.52 -16.14
N THR A 108 4.60 -3.45 -15.24
CA THR A 108 4.81 -4.89 -15.47
C THR A 108 3.75 -5.50 -16.39
N GLY A 109 2.70 -4.77 -16.76
CA GLY A 109 1.69 -5.17 -17.73
C GLY A 109 2.12 -4.88 -19.16
N VAL A 110 3.29 -5.36 -19.59
CA VAL A 110 3.67 -5.29 -21.02
C VAL A 110 2.75 -6.23 -21.80
N GLY A 111 1.80 -5.62 -22.50
CA GLY A 111 0.84 -6.26 -23.38
C GLY A 111 1.52 -7.01 -24.51
N MET A 112 1.00 -8.19 -24.78
CA MET A 112 1.34 -9.01 -25.94
C MET A 112 0.93 -8.26 -27.19
N GLU A 113 1.88 -7.70 -27.94
CA GLU A 113 1.80 -7.65 -29.40
C GLU A 113 3.19 -7.36 -29.97
N GLY A 114 3.76 -8.35 -30.67
CA GLY A 114 5.03 -8.23 -31.38
C GLY A 114 6.31 -8.63 -30.63
N ARG A 115 6.26 -8.98 -29.34
CA ARG A 115 7.43 -9.52 -28.59
C ARG A 115 7.18 -10.97 -28.17
N ARG A 116 8.21 -11.83 -28.34
CA ARG A 116 8.16 -13.27 -28.02
C ARG A 116 7.85 -13.61 -26.55
N PHE A 117 8.01 -12.67 -25.61
CA PHE A 117 7.90 -12.92 -24.18
C PHE A 117 6.96 -11.91 -23.52
N SER A 118 6.12 -12.42 -22.60
CA SER A 118 5.19 -11.62 -21.80
C SER A 118 5.73 -11.41 -20.38
N SER A 119 5.16 -10.49 -19.62
CA SER A 119 5.51 -10.35 -18.20
C SER A 119 5.15 -11.58 -17.36
N VAL A 120 4.18 -12.39 -17.78
CA VAL A 120 3.90 -13.68 -17.16
C VAL A 120 5.10 -14.61 -17.31
N SER A 121 5.78 -14.58 -18.45
CA SER A 121 7.00 -15.36 -18.68
C SER A 121 8.13 -14.95 -17.73
N PHE A 122 8.19 -13.67 -17.32
CA PHE A 122 9.20 -13.20 -16.38
C PHE A 122 8.84 -13.48 -14.92
N PHE A 123 7.58 -13.29 -14.53
CA PHE A 123 7.18 -13.22 -13.13
C PHE A 123 6.21 -14.33 -12.70
N GLY A 124 5.80 -15.21 -13.61
CA GLY A 124 4.85 -16.30 -13.37
C GLY A 124 3.37 -15.87 -13.29
N ASN A 125 3.10 -14.58 -13.05
CA ASN A 125 1.77 -13.99 -13.07
C ASN A 125 1.82 -12.64 -13.80
N ARG A 126 0.64 -12.05 -14.10
CA ARG A 126 0.56 -10.67 -14.59
C ARG A 126 0.68 -9.74 -13.38
N PRO A 127 1.82 -9.08 -13.15
CA PRO A 127 1.97 -8.28 -11.95
C PRO A 127 1.26 -6.94 -12.15
N TYR A 128 0.75 -6.38 -11.05
CA TYR A 128 0.18 -5.03 -11.03
C TYR A 128 1.28 -3.98 -11.24
N THR A 129 0.92 -2.83 -11.81
CA THR A 129 1.82 -1.67 -11.92
C THR A 129 2.37 -1.28 -10.56
N LEU A 130 3.69 -1.28 -10.41
CA LEU A 130 4.36 -0.85 -9.20
C LEU A 130 4.53 0.67 -9.22
N THR A 131 4.12 1.36 -8.16
CA THR A 131 4.25 2.81 -8.04
C THR A 131 5.22 3.14 -6.91
N PHE A 132 6.19 4.01 -7.21
CA PHE A 132 7.21 4.46 -6.28
C PHE A 132 7.22 5.97 -6.19
N VAL A 133 7.57 6.49 -5.01
CA VAL A 133 8.05 7.85 -4.83
C VAL A 133 9.57 7.77 -4.67
N VAL A 134 10.30 8.56 -5.45
CA VAL A 134 11.76 8.47 -5.59
C VAL A 134 12.38 9.84 -5.35
N LYS A 135 13.34 9.90 -4.43
CA LYS A 135 14.16 11.08 -4.10
C LYS A 135 15.62 10.84 -4.51
N ASP A 136 16.11 9.61 -4.36
CA ASP A 136 17.42 9.14 -4.83
C ASP A 136 17.24 8.18 -6.00
N ASP A 137 17.57 8.65 -7.19
CA ASP A 137 17.45 7.90 -8.44
C ASP A 137 18.44 6.72 -8.51
N GLN A 138 19.62 6.83 -7.92
CA GLN A 138 20.62 5.77 -7.96
C GLN A 138 20.21 4.63 -7.03
N ALA A 139 19.87 4.94 -5.78
CA ALA A 139 19.39 3.95 -4.82
C ALA A 139 18.14 3.21 -5.34
N PHE A 140 17.19 3.95 -5.94
CA PHE A 140 16.03 3.38 -6.59
C PHE A 140 16.41 2.39 -7.69
N LYS A 141 17.28 2.80 -8.63
CA LYS A 141 17.68 1.95 -9.75
C LYS A 141 18.34 0.67 -9.29
N GLU A 142 19.27 0.75 -8.35
CA GLU A 142 20.00 -0.40 -7.84
C GLU A 142 19.08 -1.39 -7.12
N HIS A 143 18.26 -0.91 -6.18
CA HIS A 143 17.43 -1.79 -5.36
C HIS A 143 16.29 -2.41 -6.16
N VAL A 144 15.65 -1.63 -7.04
CA VAL A 144 14.53 -2.12 -7.83
C VAL A 144 14.99 -3.06 -8.94
N ALA A 145 16.16 -2.84 -9.53
CA ALA A 145 16.77 -3.81 -10.45
C ALA A 145 17.03 -5.15 -9.74
N ARG A 146 17.67 -5.14 -8.56
CA ARG A 146 17.91 -6.37 -7.77
C ARG A 146 16.61 -7.10 -7.44
N PHE A 147 15.59 -6.36 -7.02
CA PHE A 147 14.28 -6.92 -6.68
C PHE A 147 13.63 -7.62 -7.89
N LEU A 148 13.57 -6.95 -9.05
CA LEU A 148 12.98 -7.52 -10.25
C LEU A 148 13.78 -8.71 -10.79
N GLU A 149 15.11 -8.63 -10.78
CA GLU A 149 16.00 -9.75 -11.13
C GLU A 149 15.77 -10.94 -10.20
N GLY A 150 15.60 -10.70 -8.90
CA GLY A 150 15.36 -11.77 -7.97
C GLY A 150 14.06 -12.52 -8.23
N ILE A 151 12.97 -11.79 -8.47
CA ILE A 151 11.70 -12.43 -8.85
C ILE A 151 11.87 -13.21 -10.16
N PHE A 152 12.56 -12.63 -11.15
CA PHE A 152 12.79 -13.29 -12.42
C PHE A 152 13.53 -14.63 -12.28
N TYR A 153 14.62 -14.64 -11.51
CA TYR A 153 15.42 -15.85 -11.30
C TYR A 153 14.77 -16.85 -10.34
N GLU A 154 13.96 -16.40 -9.38
CA GLU A 154 13.15 -17.29 -8.56
C GLU A 154 12.14 -18.08 -9.42
N LYS A 155 11.54 -17.42 -10.42
CA LYS A 155 10.59 -18.07 -11.34
C LYS A 155 11.27 -18.82 -12.47
N ASN A 156 12.46 -18.38 -12.86
CA ASN A 156 13.25 -18.98 -13.92
C ASN A 156 14.66 -19.27 -13.41
N PRO A 157 14.88 -20.36 -12.63
CA PRO A 157 16.19 -20.66 -12.06
C PRO A 157 17.28 -20.86 -13.12
N ASN A 158 16.92 -21.45 -14.25
CA ASN A 158 17.79 -21.69 -15.41
C ASN A 158 17.13 -21.13 -16.69
N PRO A 159 17.06 -19.79 -16.84
CA PRO A 159 16.38 -19.19 -17.97
C PRO A 159 17.19 -19.39 -19.25
N ASP A 160 16.52 -19.67 -20.37
CA ASP A 160 17.20 -19.74 -21.66
C ASP A 160 17.74 -18.35 -22.09
N PRO A 161 18.73 -18.30 -23.00
CA PRO A 161 19.36 -17.05 -23.41
C PRO A 161 18.38 -16.01 -23.99
N ASN A 162 17.33 -16.43 -24.70
CA ASN A 162 16.36 -15.51 -25.29
C ASN A 162 15.47 -14.87 -24.22
N LEU A 163 15.02 -15.66 -23.24
CA LEU A 163 14.24 -15.16 -22.11
C LEU A 163 15.07 -14.18 -21.27
N LYS A 164 16.34 -14.51 -20.99
CA LYS A 164 17.28 -13.64 -20.27
C LYS A 164 17.52 -12.31 -21.01
N LYS A 165 17.68 -12.37 -22.33
CA LYS A 165 17.81 -11.17 -23.18
C LYS A 165 16.54 -10.31 -23.15
N ALA A 166 15.37 -10.94 -23.27
CA ALA A 166 14.09 -10.24 -23.24
C ALA A 166 13.85 -9.54 -21.89
N PHE A 167 14.19 -10.21 -20.78
CA PHE A 167 14.12 -9.63 -19.46
C PHE A 167 15.10 -8.45 -19.28
N THR A 168 16.31 -8.57 -19.82
CA THR A 168 17.30 -7.46 -19.82
C THR A 168 16.74 -6.23 -20.55
N HIS A 169 16.15 -6.42 -21.74
CA HIS A 169 15.48 -5.33 -22.46
C HIS A 169 14.30 -4.73 -21.68
N PHE A 170 13.55 -5.56 -20.97
CA PHE A 170 12.46 -5.11 -20.12
C PHE A 170 12.97 -4.20 -18.98
N ILE A 171 13.99 -4.62 -18.23
CA ILE A 171 14.58 -3.81 -17.15
C ILE A 171 15.17 -2.50 -17.72
N HIS A 172 15.91 -2.59 -18.83
CA HIS A 172 16.49 -1.41 -19.49
C HIS A 172 15.44 -0.40 -19.98
N SER A 173 14.23 -0.84 -20.35
CA SER A 173 13.14 0.08 -20.74
C SER A 173 12.68 1.01 -19.62
N PHE A 174 13.00 0.69 -18.35
CA PHE A 174 12.76 1.55 -17.19
C PHE A 174 14.02 2.33 -16.75
N GLY A 175 15.10 2.30 -17.54
CA GLY A 175 16.38 2.93 -17.18
C GLY A 175 17.09 2.24 -16.02
N LEU A 176 16.76 0.97 -15.77
CA LEU A 176 17.40 0.10 -14.78
C LEU A 176 18.51 -0.69 -15.48
N ASN A 177 19.58 -1.02 -14.75
CA ASN A 177 20.68 -1.83 -15.26
C ASN A 177 20.66 -3.21 -14.62
N ARG A 178 21.20 -4.19 -15.36
CA ARG A 178 21.36 -5.54 -14.82
C ARG A 178 22.47 -5.60 -13.76
N ILE A 179 22.23 -6.30 -12.66
CA ILE A 179 23.16 -6.37 -11.53
C ILE A 179 23.77 -7.76 -11.38
N PHE A 180 23.04 -8.83 -11.68
CA PHE A 180 23.53 -10.20 -11.52
C PHE A 180 23.90 -10.85 -12.86
N GLN A 181 25.08 -11.50 -12.92
CA GLN A 181 25.46 -12.33 -14.08
C GLN A 181 24.77 -13.71 -14.07
N GLU A 182 24.49 -14.24 -12.88
CA GLU A 182 23.88 -15.55 -12.58
C GLU A 182 22.79 -15.41 -11.50
N SER A 183 21.90 -16.40 -11.34
CA SER A 183 20.87 -16.35 -10.30
C SER A 183 21.51 -16.29 -8.91
N PRO A 184 21.22 -15.26 -8.08
CA PRO A 184 21.67 -15.25 -6.69
C PRO A 184 20.81 -16.17 -5.80
N PHE A 185 19.68 -16.67 -6.30
CA PHE A 185 18.78 -17.55 -5.57
C PHE A 185 19.12 -19.00 -5.92
N ARG A 186 19.83 -19.68 -5.02
CA ARG A 186 19.74 -21.15 -4.94
C ARG A 186 18.38 -21.46 -4.32
N LYS A 187 17.62 -22.35 -4.96
CA LYS A 187 16.39 -22.89 -4.36
C LYS A 187 16.80 -23.48 -3.01
N VAL A 188 16.26 -22.97 -1.91
CA VAL A 188 16.46 -23.61 -0.61
C VAL A 188 15.69 -24.91 -0.70
N GLU A 189 16.41 -26.02 -0.88
CA GLU A 189 15.83 -27.35 -0.79
C GLU A 189 15.49 -27.60 0.67
N PHE A 190 14.20 -27.84 0.95
CA PHE A 190 13.70 -28.31 2.25
C PHE A 190 13.45 -29.81 2.16
#